data_AF-A0A534J135-F1
#
_entry.id   AF-A0A534J135-F1
#
_cell.length_a   1.000
_cell.length_b   1.000
_cell.length_c   1.000
_cell.angle_alpha   90.00
_cell.angle_beta   90.00
_cell.angle_gamma   90.00
#
_symmetry.space_group_name_H-M   'P 1'
#
loop_
_entity.id
_entity.type
_entity.pdbx_description
1 polymer ?
#
loop_
_entity_poly.entity_id
_entity_poly.type
_entity_poly.pdbx_seq_one_letter_code
_entity_poly.pdbx_strand_id
1 'polypeptide(L)' 'MDRKLRHLRAVEASYRHWIKRAQEEFRDETVNKDRAHKRYDKIKVKYTRKIDKLQPKIRDLAVRRSELKAEG' A
#
# COMPACT_ATOMS: atom_id res chain seq x y z
N MET A 1 -20.42 6.03 -2.83
CA MET A 1 -19.42 4.99 -3.17
C MET A 1 -18.03 5.56 -3.46
N ASP A 2 -17.94 6.64 -4.24
CA ASP A 2 -16.67 7.23 -4.69
C ASP A 2 -15.73 7.74 -3.59
N ARG A 3 -16.27 8.35 -2.53
CA ARG A 3 -15.45 8.82 -1.39
C ARG A 3 -14.71 7.67 -0.69
N LYS A 4 -15.37 6.52 -0.54
CA LYS A 4 -14.79 5.33 0.10
C LYS A 4 -13.68 4.72 -0.76
N LEU A 5 -13.92 4.57 -2.07
CA LEU A 5 -12.92 4.05 -3.01
C LEU A 5 -11.69 4.97 -3.08
N ARG A 6 -11.89 6.29 -3.15
CA ARG A 6 -10.79 7.28 -3.09
C ARG A 6 -10.00 7.18 -1.79
N HIS A 7 -10.68 7.07 -0.66
CA HIS A 7 -10.01 6.92 0.64
C HIS A 7 -9.17 5.64 0.72
N LEU A 8 -9.70 4.49 0.29
CA LEU A 8 -8.93 3.24 0.32
C LEU A 8 -7.71 3.30 -0.60
N ARG A 9 -7.82 3.91 -1.78
CA ARG A 9 -6.67 4.14 -2.67
C ARG A 9 -5.63 5.08 -2.06
N ALA A 10 -6.05 6.12 -1.35
CA ALA A 10 -5.15 7.00 -0.63
C ALA A 10 -4.40 6.26 0.50
N VAL A 11 -5.10 5.41 1.26
CA VAL A 11 -4.50 4.56 2.29
C VAL A 11 -3.48 3.60 1.70
N GLU A 12 -3.80 2.96 0.57
CA GLU A 12 -2.86 2.11 -0.16
C GLU A 12 -1.61 2.88 -0.59
N ALA A 13 -1.79 4.08 -1.15
CA ALA A 13 -0.69 4.95 -1.56
C ALA A 13 0.21 5.32 -0.37
N SER A 14 -0.36 5.60 0.81
CA SER A 14 0.42 5.83 2.03
C SER A 14 1.24 4.61 2.43
N TYR A 15 0.70 3.40 2.33
CA TYR A 15 1.47 2.18 2.63
C TYR A 15 2.63 1.98 1.64
N ARG A 16 2.39 2.21 0.35
CA ARG A 16 3.44 2.17 -0.68
C ARG A 16 4.51 3.23 -0.44
N HIS A 17 4.12 4.43 -0.02
CA HIS A 17 5.03 5.51 0.35
C HIS A 17 5.97 5.08 1.48
N TRP A 18 5.45 4.46 2.54
CA TRP A 18 6.30 3.98 3.65
C TRP A 18 7.29 2.89 3.22
N ILE A 19 6.90 2.00 2.30
CA ILE A 19 7.83 1.00 1.75
C ILE A 19 8.93 1.69 0.95
N LYS A 20 8.57 2.64 0.08
CA LYS A 20 9.54 3.39 -0.74
C LYS A 20 10.51 4.16 0.14
N ARG A 21 10.02 4.88 1.15
CA ARG A 21 10.86 5.61 2.10
C ARG A 21 11.83 4.69 2.84
N ALA A 22 11.37 3.54 3.33
CA ALA A 22 12.25 2.58 3.99
C ALA A 22 13.29 1.97 3.03
N GLN A 23 12.96 1.85 1.74
CA GLN A 23 13.92 1.43 0.72
C GLN A 23 15.00 2.49 0.47
N GLU A 24 14.62 3.77 0.45
CA GLU A 24 15.56 4.90 0.34
C GLU A 24 16.47 4.97 1.58
N GLU A 25 15.91 4.92 2.78
CA GLU A 25 16.68 4.87 4.04
C GLU A 25 17.65 3.67 4.10
N PHE A 26 17.26 2.52 3.56
CA PHE A 26 18.15 1.36 3.44
C PHE A 26 19.28 1.56 2.43
N ARG A 27 19.03 2.25 1.33
CA ARG A 27 20.06 2.55 0.32
C ARG A 27 21.10 3.55 0.86
N ASP A 28 20.65 4.51 1.65
CA ASP A 28 21.51 5.56 2.21
C ASP A 28 22.33 5.07 3.42
N GLU A 29 21.90 3.99 4.09
CA GLU A 29 22.66 3.38 5.18
C GLU A 29 23.90 2.64 4.66
N THR A 30 25.07 3.20 4.97
CA THR A 30 26.37 2.66 4.54
C THR A 30 27.16 2.02 5.67
N VAL A 31 26.83 2.30 6.93
CA VAL A 31 27.60 1.87 8.11
C VAL A 31 27.06 0.56 8.66
N ASN A 32 25.74 0.42 8.79
CA ASN A 32 25.12 -0.73 9.46
C ASN A 32 24.07 -1.42 8.59
N LYS A 33 24.52 -1.93 7.44
CA LYS A 33 23.67 -2.52 6.38
C LYS A 33 22.78 -3.67 6.86
N ASP A 34 23.27 -4.58 7.70
CA ASP A 34 22.47 -5.71 8.21
C ASP A 34 21.28 -5.21 9.05
N ARG A 35 21.51 -4.23 9.93
CA ARG A 35 20.46 -3.64 10.76
C ARG A 35 19.44 -2.89 9.91
N ALA A 36 19.88 -2.15 8.88
CA ALA A 36 18.98 -1.47 7.96
C ALA A 36 18.19 -2.46 7.09
N HIS A 37 18.81 -3.55 6.64
CA HIS A 37 18.13 -4.60 5.87
C HIS A 37 16.99 -5.22 6.69
N LYS A 38 17.26 -5.59 7.95
CA LYS A 38 16.22 -6.11 8.87
C LYS A 38 15.09 -5.11 9.14
N ARG A 39 15.40 -3.81 9.22
CA ARG A 39 14.37 -2.75 9.39
C ARG A 39 13.51 -2.62 8.13
N TYR A 40 14.14 -2.54 6.97
CA TYR A 40 13.46 -2.48 5.68
C TYR A 40 12.55 -3.67 5.47
N ASP A 41 13.02 -4.90 5.70
CA ASP A 41 12.22 -6.11 5.53
C ASP A 41 11.00 -6.12 6.46
N LYS A 42 11.16 -5.70 7.73
CA LYS A 42 10.03 -5.57 8.66
C LYS A 42 8.98 -4.58 8.14
N ILE A 43 9.42 -3.42 7.62
CA ILE A 43 8.51 -2.40 7.08
C ILE A 43 7.82 -2.90 5.82
N LYS A 44 8.59 -3.48 4.89
CA LYS A 44 8.09 -4.07 3.64
C LYS A 44 7.02 -5.12 3.93
N VAL A 45 7.33 -6.13 4.76
CA VAL A 45 6.38 -7.19 5.11
C VAL A 45 5.12 -6.62 5.78
N LYS A 46 5.27 -5.68 6.71
CA LYS A 46 4.14 -5.05 7.41
C LYS A 46 3.18 -4.36 6.44
N TYR A 47 3.69 -3.54 5.53
CA TYR A 47 2.86 -2.74 4.63
C TYR A 47 2.38 -3.54 3.41
N THR A 48 3.16 -4.48 2.89
CA THR A 48 2.70 -5.42 1.86
C THR A 48 1.50 -6.22 2.37
N ARG A 49 1.56 -6.80 3.57
CA ARG A 49 0.41 -7.49 4.18
C ARG A 49 -0.83 -6.61 4.32
N LYS A 50 -0.66 -5.32 4.60
CA LYS A 50 -1.78 -4.37 4.68
C LYS A 50 -2.36 -4.07 3.30
N ILE A 51 -1.52 -3.93 2.28
CA ILE A 51 -1.94 -3.77 0.88
C ILE A 51 -2.71 -5.00 0.42
N ASP A 52 -2.20 -6.22 0.69
CA ASP A 52 -2.84 -7.48 0.31
C ASP A 52 -4.25 -7.62 0.90
N LYS A 53 -4.45 -7.16 2.15
CA LYS A 53 -5.78 -7.14 2.80
C LYS A 53 -6.70 -6.03 2.27
N LEU A 54 -6.14 -4.96 1.73
CA LEU A 54 -6.88 -3.78 1.27
C LEU A 54 -7.33 -3.92 -0.19
N GLN A 55 -6.50 -4.54 -1.02
CA GLN A 55 -6.70 -4.72 -2.46
C GLN A 55 -8.06 -5.38 -2.83
N PRO A 56 -8.50 -6.47 -2.18
CA PRO A 56 -9.82 -7.07 -2.47
C PRO A 56 -10.96 -6.06 -2.28
N LYS A 57 -10.94 -5.28 -1.18
CA LYS A 57 -11.98 -4.27 -0.92
C LYS A 57 -12.01 -3.16 -1.97
N ILE A 58 -10.84 -2.78 -2.50
CA ILE A 58 -10.75 -1.80 -3.59
C ILE A 58 -11.35 -2.38 -4.87
N ARG A 59 -11.05 -3.65 -5.19
CA ARG A 59 -11.57 -4.35 -6.37
C ARG A 59 -13.09 -4.49 -6.30
N ASP A 60 -13.62 -4.99 -5.19
CA ASP A 60 -15.08 -5.18 -5.00
C ASP A 60 -15.84 -3.86 -5.16
N LEU A 61 -15.33 -2.78 -4.55
CA LEU A 61 -15.93 -1.45 -4.67
C LEU A 61 -15.79 -0.85 -6.07
N ALA A 62 -14.75 -1.21 -6.82
CA ALA A 62 -14.59 -0.78 -8.20
C ALA A 62 -15.55 -1.51 -9.15
N VAL A 63 -15.71 -2.82 -8.97
CA VAL A 63 -16.65 -3.66 -9.74
C VAL A 63 -18.08 -3.17 -9.53
N ARG A 64 -18.53 -3.06 -8.28
CA ARG A 64 -19.88 -2.57 -7.96
C ARG A 64 -20.14 -1.15 -8.47
N ARG A 65 -19.12 -0.28 -8.51
CA ARG A 65 -19.24 1.05 -9.11
C ARG A 65 -19.44 0.97 -10.62
N SER A 66 -18.77 0.02 -11.28
CA SER A 66 -18.91 -0.20 -12.71
C SER A 66 -20.31 -0.72 -13.06
N GLU A 67 -20.83 -1.66 -12.27
CA GLU A 67 -22.19 -2.21 -12.42
C GLU A 67 -23.25 -1.10 -12.28
N LEU A 68 -23.17 -0.29 -11.22
CA LEU A 68 -24.08 0.84 -11.02
C LEU A 68 -24.02 1.92 -12.11
N LYS A 69 -22.91 2.02 -12.84
CA LYS A 69 -22.77 2.95 -13.97
C LYS A 69 -23.29 2.36 -15.29
N ALA A 70 -23.41 1.05 -15.39
CA ALA A 70 -23.93 0.38 -16.58
C ALA A 70 -25.45 0.24 -16.54
N GLU A 71 -26.06 0.30 -15.36
CA GLU A 71 -27.51 0.17 -15.14
C GLU A 71 -28.29 1.51 -15.16
N GLY A 72 -27.61 2.66 -15.19
CA GLY A 72 -28.22 3.99 -15.22
C GLY A 72 -27.82 4.78 -16.44
#